data_AF-V2YJ48-F1
#
_entry.id   AF-V2YJ48-F1
#
_cell.length_a   1.000
_cell.length_b   1.000
_cell.length_c   1.000
_cell.angle_alpha   90.00
_cell.angle_beta   90.00
_cell.angle_gamma   90.00
#
_symmetry.space_group_name_H-M   'P 1'
#
loop_
_entity.id
_entity.type
_entity.pdbx_description
1 polymer ?
#
loop_
_entity_poly.entity_id
_entity_poly.type
_entity_poly.pdbx_seq_one_letter_code
_entity_poly.pdbx_strand_id
1 'polypeptide(L)'
;MAKVISECPSCGGALKIAVLRCSDCGLELHNDFQRGPFDSLTAGQTEFLVSFLRQRGNMTSLQTELGISYPTAKKKLDDLLTSLKLVDNIPQMEKDKEFVDMSNWSISKGSSKASDIIKKMLIEHNGKVIVHTVRGLPCEVRVAPDENSFLCNKLPINPPYRYEVFDVIVDLLISQGGRARKGNGRNFKLGEPDCDEATVVGAIGYNYAHKEIGTSVFDPVFALAAILEWAGIVNNERGELVLTASYQETLNSHDVTEVTK
;
A
#
# COMPACT_ATOMS: atom_id res chain seq x y z
N MET A 1 35.74 -22.47 -5.05
CA MET A 1 36.61 -21.33 -4.67
C MET A 1 36.33 -21.00 -3.22
N ALA A 2 37.37 -20.79 -2.40
CA ALA A 2 37.18 -20.34 -1.02
C ALA A 2 36.68 -18.89 -1.02
N LYS A 3 35.63 -18.61 -0.26
CA LYS A 3 35.11 -17.24 -0.13
C LYS A 3 36.11 -16.41 0.67
N VAL A 4 36.39 -15.19 0.22
CA VAL A 4 37.25 -14.26 0.95
C VAL A 4 36.63 -13.98 2.33
N ILE A 5 37.43 -14.07 3.38
CA ILE A 5 36.99 -13.80 4.74
C ILE A 5 36.59 -12.32 4.83
N SER A 6 35.34 -12.07 5.23
CA SER A 6 34.76 -10.72 5.21
C SER A 6 35.08 -9.91 6.46
N GLU A 7 35.34 -10.58 7.57
CA GLU A 7 35.48 -10.01 8.92
C GLU A 7 36.79 -10.43 9.59
N CYS A 8 37.35 -9.55 10.40
CA CYS A 8 38.57 -9.81 11.13
C CYS A 8 38.28 -10.84 12.24
N PRO A 9 38.95 -12.00 12.27
CA PRO A 9 38.70 -13.03 13.28
C PRO A 9 39.08 -12.59 14.71
N SER A 10 39.82 -11.49 14.85
CA SER A 10 40.22 -10.93 16.15
C SER A 10 39.20 -9.92 16.70
N CYS A 11 38.67 -9.02 15.86
CA CYS A 11 37.83 -7.90 16.32
C CYS A 11 36.45 -7.78 15.64
N GLY A 12 36.13 -8.64 14.68
CA GLY A 12 34.88 -8.58 13.90
C GLY A 12 34.79 -7.42 12.90
N GLY A 13 35.82 -6.56 12.81
CA GLY A 13 35.84 -5.44 11.87
C GLY A 13 35.89 -5.90 10.40
N ALA A 14 35.36 -5.09 9.48
CA ALA A 14 35.36 -5.40 8.05
C ALA A 14 36.79 -5.43 7.48
N LEU A 15 37.18 -6.55 6.85
CA LEU A 15 38.46 -6.66 6.14
C LEU A 15 38.37 -5.99 4.77
N LYS A 16 39.47 -5.37 4.34
CA LYS A 16 39.63 -4.79 3.00
C LYS A 16 40.63 -5.59 2.18
N ILE A 17 40.51 -5.53 0.86
CA ILE A 17 41.47 -6.19 -0.04
C ILE A 17 42.66 -5.23 -0.19
N ALA A 18 43.85 -5.67 0.21
CA ALA A 18 45.05 -4.83 0.19
C ALA A 18 45.98 -5.10 -1.00
N VAL A 19 45.91 -6.31 -1.58
CA VAL A 19 46.83 -6.77 -2.63
C VAL A 19 46.04 -7.52 -3.70
N LEU A 20 46.20 -7.12 -4.96
CA LEU A 20 45.79 -7.89 -6.13
C LEU A 20 47.03 -8.43 -6.83
N ARG A 21 47.03 -9.72 -7.17
CA ARG A 21 48.15 -10.35 -7.88
C ARG A 21 47.68 -10.90 -9.22
N CYS A 22 48.37 -10.53 -10.29
CA CYS A 22 48.16 -11.11 -11.60
C CYS A 22 48.71 -12.55 -11.63
N SER A 23 47.91 -13.52 -12.09
CA SER A 23 48.33 -14.92 -12.24
C SER A 23 49.37 -15.10 -13.35
N ASP A 24 49.37 -14.23 -14.36
CA ASP A 24 50.10 -14.46 -15.61
C ASP A 24 51.49 -13.85 -15.58
N CYS A 25 51.62 -12.64 -15.03
CA CYS A 25 52.90 -11.90 -14.95
C CYS A 25 53.41 -11.68 -13.52
N GLY A 26 52.62 -12.05 -12.51
CA GLY A 26 53.02 -11.92 -11.10
C GLY A 26 53.01 -10.50 -10.54
N LEU A 27 52.59 -9.49 -11.31
CA LEU A 27 52.46 -8.11 -10.83
C LEU A 27 51.55 -8.05 -9.59
N GLU A 28 52.05 -7.45 -8.52
CA GLU A 28 51.30 -7.19 -7.28
C GLU A 28 50.96 -5.71 -7.18
N LEU A 29 49.67 -5.42 -7.07
CA LEU A 29 49.13 -4.08 -6.87
C LEU A 29 48.74 -3.93 -5.41
N HIS A 30 49.38 -3.00 -4.71
CA HIS A 30 49.07 -2.67 -3.33
C HIS A 30 48.20 -1.42 -3.27
N ASN A 31 46.97 -1.55 -2.78
CA ASN A 31 46.06 -0.43 -2.59
C ASN A 31 44.93 -0.79 -1.62
N ASP A 32 44.16 0.20 -1.19
CA ASP A 32 42.89 -0.04 -0.49
C ASP A 32 41.78 -0.32 -1.52
N PHE A 33 41.62 -1.58 -1.92
CA PHE A 33 40.62 -1.99 -2.90
C PHE A 33 39.25 -2.15 -2.24
N GLN A 34 38.25 -1.50 -2.84
CA GLN A 34 36.87 -1.67 -2.44
C GLN A 34 36.30 -2.98 -2.97
N ARG A 35 35.43 -3.60 -2.19
CA ARG A 35 34.64 -4.76 -2.60
C ARG A 35 33.53 -4.34 -3.56
N GLY A 36 33.24 -5.20 -4.53
CA GLY A 36 32.11 -5.02 -5.42
C GLY A 36 30.77 -5.23 -4.69
N PRO A 37 29.65 -4.81 -5.28
CA PRO A 37 28.33 -4.90 -4.65
C PRO A 37 27.91 -6.35 -4.35
N PHE A 38 28.43 -7.34 -5.08
CA PHE A 38 28.09 -8.75 -4.90
C PHE A 38 28.86 -9.45 -3.77
N ASP A 39 29.96 -8.86 -3.29
CA ASP A 39 30.81 -9.47 -2.26
C ASP A 39 30.12 -9.49 -0.87
N SER A 40 29.11 -8.64 -0.68
CA SER A 40 28.27 -8.59 0.53
C SER A 40 27.23 -9.71 0.60
N LEU A 41 26.96 -10.40 -0.52
CA LEU A 41 25.90 -11.41 -0.56
C LEU A 41 26.25 -12.63 0.29
N THR A 42 25.27 -13.11 1.05
CA THR A 42 25.35 -14.42 1.73
C THR A 42 25.36 -15.57 0.72
N ALA A 43 25.82 -16.76 1.13
CA ALA A 43 25.84 -17.92 0.24
C ALA A 43 24.46 -18.23 -0.37
N GLY A 44 23.40 -18.17 0.45
CA GLY A 44 22.03 -18.38 -0.02
C GLY A 44 21.53 -17.28 -0.96
N GLN A 45 21.97 -16.02 -0.80
CA GLN A 45 21.65 -14.94 -1.73
C GLN A 45 22.38 -15.10 -3.06
N THR A 46 23.65 -15.49 -3.05
CA THR A 46 24.41 -15.78 -4.26
C THR A 46 23.79 -16.94 -5.04
N GLU A 47 23.41 -18.02 -4.37
CA GLU A 47 22.73 -19.16 -4.99
C GLU A 47 21.39 -18.77 -5.62
N PHE A 48 20.59 -18.00 -4.88
CA PHE A 48 19.33 -17.47 -5.39
C PHE A 48 19.53 -16.59 -6.63
N LEU A 49 20.51 -15.67 -6.60
CA LEU A 49 20.83 -14.81 -7.74
C LEU A 49 21.26 -15.62 -8.97
N VAL A 50 22.14 -16.62 -8.80
CA VAL A 50 22.59 -17.48 -9.91
C VAL A 50 21.42 -18.26 -10.51
N SER A 51 20.53 -18.82 -9.67
CA SER A 51 19.33 -19.53 -10.15
C SER A 51 18.36 -18.58 -10.86
N PHE A 52 18.13 -17.39 -10.33
CA PHE A 52 17.29 -16.36 -10.96
C PHE A 52 17.82 -15.96 -12.35
N LEU A 53 19.13 -15.73 -12.48
CA LEU A 53 19.77 -15.40 -13.75
C LEU A 53 19.73 -16.58 -14.74
N ARG A 54 19.91 -17.82 -14.26
CA ARG A 54 19.75 -19.04 -15.07
C ARG A 54 18.35 -19.15 -15.66
N GLN A 55 17.34 -18.76 -14.89
CA GLN A 55 15.94 -18.70 -15.31
C GLN A 55 15.59 -17.42 -16.10
N ARG A 56 16.58 -16.61 -16.50
CA ARG A 56 16.40 -15.35 -17.24
C ARG A 56 15.43 -14.38 -16.56
N GLY A 57 15.40 -14.39 -15.24
CA GLY A 57 14.51 -13.55 -14.44
C GLY A 57 13.07 -14.06 -14.32
N ASN A 58 12.75 -15.26 -14.80
CA ASN A 58 11.40 -15.82 -14.68
C ASN A 58 11.13 -16.33 -13.26
N MET A 59 10.31 -15.58 -12.52
CA MET A 59 9.95 -15.91 -11.13
C MET A 59 9.12 -17.21 -11.00
N THR A 60 8.35 -17.56 -12.03
CA THR A 60 7.54 -18.80 -12.05
C THR A 60 8.38 -20.05 -12.28
N SER A 61 9.39 -19.96 -13.13
CA SER A 61 10.38 -21.04 -13.28
C SER A 61 11.24 -21.16 -12.04
N LEU A 62 11.63 -20.03 -11.43
CA LEU A 62 12.45 -20.00 -10.22
C LEU A 62 11.74 -20.61 -9.00
N GLN A 63 10.46 -20.31 -8.78
CA GLN A 63 9.70 -20.94 -7.68
C GLN A 63 9.66 -22.47 -7.81
N THR A 64 9.58 -22.96 -9.04
CA THR A 64 9.49 -24.39 -9.35
C THR A 64 10.85 -25.07 -9.14
N GLU A 65 11.94 -24.45 -9.61
CA GLU A 65 13.31 -24.95 -9.39
C GLU A 65 13.67 -25.01 -7.89
N LEU A 66 13.29 -23.98 -7.13
CA LEU A 66 13.61 -23.87 -5.72
C LEU A 66 12.60 -24.57 -4.79
N GLY A 67 11.47 -25.06 -5.32
CA GLY A 67 10.42 -25.69 -4.52
C GLY A 67 9.78 -24.78 -3.47
N ILE A 68 9.69 -23.47 -3.74
CA ILE A 68 9.15 -22.46 -2.81
C ILE A 68 7.91 -21.78 -3.35
N SER A 69 7.09 -21.19 -2.48
CA SER A 69 5.93 -20.40 -2.91
C SER A 69 6.36 -19.07 -3.54
N TYR A 70 5.54 -18.54 -4.45
CA TYR A 70 5.78 -17.23 -5.08
C TYR A 70 6.04 -16.09 -4.07
N PRO A 71 5.27 -15.94 -2.95
CA PRO A 71 5.58 -14.93 -1.93
C PRO A 71 6.96 -15.11 -1.30
N THR A 72 7.41 -16.35 -1.11
CA THR A 72 8.74 -16.66 -0.58
C THR A 72 9.84 -16.29 -1.56
N ALA A 73 9.65 -16.62 -2.84
CA ALA A 73 10.58 -16.24 -3.91
C ALA A 73 10.69 -14.72 -4.04
N LYS A 74 9.56 -14.02 -3.97
CA LYS A 74 9.53 -12.55 -3.98
C LYS A 74 10.29 -11.96 -2.79
N LYS A 75 10.04 -12.44 -1.57
CA LYS A 75 10.76 -12.00 -0.36
C LYS A 75 12.27 -12.18 -0.50
N LYS A 76 12.72 -13.33 -1.01
CA LYS A 76 14.15 -13.59 -1.27
C LYS A 76 14.76 -12.63 -2.30
N LEU A 77 14.00 -12.26 -3.34
CA LEU A 77 14.41 -11.24 -4.30
C LEU A 77 14.53 -9.86 -3.63
N ASP A 78 13.54 -9.46 -2.84
CA ASP A 78 13.56 -8.18 -2.12
C ASP A 78 14.76 -8.10 -1.15
N ASP A 79 15.01 -9.19 -0.39
CA ASP A 79 16.17 -9.33 0.50
C ASP A 79 17.51 -9.25 -0.27
N LEU A 80 17.59 -9.86 -1.45
CA LEU A 80 18.76 -9.82 -2.32
C LEU A 80 19.03 -8.39 -2.82
N LEU A 81 18.01 -7.73 -3.37
CA LEU A 81 18.15 -6.38 -3.92
C LEU A 81 18.56 -5.37 -2.83
N THR A 82 18.10 -5.61 -1.60
CA THR A 82 18.49 -4.84 -0.41
C THR A 82 19.97 -5.00 -0.09
N SER A 83 20.48 -6.23 -0.07
CA SER A 83 21.91 -6.48 0.18
C SER A 83 22.80 -5.90 -0.90
N LEU A 84 22.30 -5.81 -2.14
CA LEU A 84 22.97 -5.14 -3.25
C LEU A 84 22.80 -3.61 -3.24
N LYS A 85 22.01 -3.05 -2.31
CA LYS A 85 21.66 -1.62 -2.28
C LYS A 85 21.07 -1.13 -3.60
N LEU A 86 20.38 -2.02 -4.34
CA LEU A 86 19.67 -1.73 -5.58
C LEU A 86 18.24 -1.30 -5.33
N VAL A 87 17.72 -1.64 -4.16
CA VAL A 87 16.62 -0.92 -3.53
C VAL A 87 17.10 -0.42 -2.18
N ASP A 88 16.83 0.84 -1.90
CA ASP A 88 16.72 1.28 -0.52
C ASP A 88 15.58 0.47 0.08
N ASN A 89 15.90 -0.49 0.95
CA ASN A 89 14.90 -1.24 1.68
C ASN A 89 14.35 -0.37 2.80
N ILE A 90 13.77 0.74 2.38
CA ILE A 90 12.70 1.38 3.10
C ILE A 90 11.50 0.50 2.73
N PRO A 91 10.80 -0.12 3.69
CA PRO A 91 9.45 -0.58 3.45
C PRO A 91 8.72 0.52 2.67
N GLN A 92 7.83 0.20 1.73
CA GLN A 92 7.04 1.20 1.00
C GLN A 92 6.25 2.20 1.91
N MET A 93 6.40 2.12 3.23
CA MET A 93 5.90 3.00 4.27
C MET A 93 6.77 4.22 4.60
N GLU A 94 8.06 4.34 4.21
CA GLU A 94 8.85 5.57 4.52
C GLU A 94 9.38 6.37 3.32
N LYS A 95 9.02 6.06 2.08
CA LYS A 95 9.29 6.97 0.95
C LYS A 95 8.43 8.25 0.95
N ASP A 96 7.47 8.37 1.86
CA ASP A 96 6.70 9.60 2.09
C ASP A 96 6.84 10.05 3.56
N LYS A 97 8.08 10.26 4.00
CA LYS A 97 8.37 11.28 5.00
C LYS A 97 8.64 12.63 4.31
N GLU A 98 7.95 12.93 3.22
CA GLU A 98 7.65 14.34 2.98
C GLU A 98 6.71 14.75 4.10
N PHE A 99 7.22 15.57 5.02
CA PHE A 99 6.36 16.23 5.99
C PHE A 99 5.38 17.07 5.18
N VAL A 100 4.15 16.58 5.05
CA VAL A 100 3.08 17.33 4.42
C VAL A 100 2.68 18.42 5.41
N ASP A 101 3.09 19.65 5.12
CA ASP A 101 2.67 20.81 5.90
C ASP A 101 1.19 21.09 5.66
N MET A 102 0.36 20.70 6.63
CA MET A 102 -1.10 20.89 6.60
C MET A 102 -1.54 22.21 7.25
N SER A 103 -0.61 23.07 7.68
CA SER A 103 -0.92 24.27 8.48
C SER A 103 -1.84 25.27 7.77
N ASN A 104 -1.82 25.28 6.44
CA ASN A 104 -2.61 26.18 5.59
C ASN A 104 -3.82 25.50 4.94
N TRP A 105 -4.09 24.23 5.24
CA TRP A 105 -5.15 23.48 4.58
C TRP A 105 -6.54 23.96 5.02
N SER A 106 -7.43 24.07 4.05
CA SER A 106 -8.83 24.40 4.32
C SER A 106 -9.53 23.20 4.97
N ILE A 107 -10.14 23.44 6.15
CA ILE A 107 -10.95 22.47 6.88
C ILE A 107 -12.38 22.98 6.93
N SER A 108 -13.30 22.27 6.28
CA SER A 108 -14.74 22.56 6.28
C SER A 108 -15.32 22.32 7.69
N LYS A 109 -15.32 23.35 8.54
CA LYS A 109 -15.86 23.25 9.90
C LYS A 109 -17.38 23.04 9.85
N GLY A 110 -17.84 21.91 10.39
CA GLY A 110 -19.27 21.58 10.47
C GLY A 110 -19.86 21.00 9.19
N SER A 111 -19.04 20.46 8.27
CA SER A 111 -19.55 19.66 7.17
C SER A 111 -19.96 18.27 7.67
N SER A 112 -21.09 17.77 7.18
CA SER A 112 -21.56 16.40 7.38
C SER A 112 -21.04 15.43 6.33
N LYS A 113 -20.28 15.90 5.32
CA LYS A 113 -19.75 15.04 4.26
C LYS A 113 -18.67 14.09 4.80
N ALA A 114 -18.69 12.86 4.30
CA ALA A 114 -17.74 11.82 4.70
C ALA A 114 -16.31 12.20 4.30
N SER A 115 -16.14 12.81 3.13
CA SER A 115 -14.86 13.33 2.64
C SER A 115 -14.23 14.34 3.58
N ASP A 116 -15.01 15.34 4.02
CA ASP A 116 -14.56 16.38 4.95
C ASP A 116 -14.24 15.82 6.34
N ILE A 117 -15.08 14.92 6.85
CA ILE A 117 -14.87 14.28 8.16
C ILE A 117 -13.57 13.48 8.16
N ILE A 118 -13.35 12.63 7.15
CA ILE A 118 -12.15 11.80 7.06
C ILE A 118 -10.91 12.66 6.88
N LYS A 119 -10.95 13.68 6.00
CA LYS A 119 -9.85 14.63 5.80
C LYS A 119 -9.50 15.32 7.12
N LYS A 120 -10.50 15.84 7.83
CA LYS A 120 -10.32 16.51 9.13
C LYS A 120 -9.69 15.57 10.15
N MET A 121 -10.22 14.36 10.31
CA MET A 121 -9.69 13.39 11.28
C MET A 121 -8.25 13.01 10.96
N LEU A 122 -7.88 12.85 9.68
CA LEU A 122 -6.48 12.60 9.31
C LEU A 122 -5.57 13.76 9.73
N ILE A 123 -5.97 15.01 9.50
CA ILE A 123 -5.19 16.20 9.90
C ILE A 123 -5.04 16.25 11.43
N GLU A 124 -6.11 16.00 12.19
CA GLU A 124 -6.10 15.95 13.65
C GLU A 124 -5.16 14.85 14.20
N HIS A 125 -4.96 13.79 13.42
CA HIS A 125 -3.99 12.71 13.68
C HIS A 125 -2.63 12.93 12.98
N ASN A 126 -2.20 14.18 12.83
CA ASN A 126 -0.91 14.54 12.24
C ASN A 126 -0.70 14.00 10.80
N GLY A 127 -1.80 13.85 10.05
CA GLY A 127 -1.79 13.46 8.65
C GLY A 127 -1.54 11.97 8.41
N LYS A 128 -1.47 11.13 9.46
CA LYS A 128 -1.14 9.71 9.35
C LYS A 128 -1.78 8.85 10.44
N VAL A 129 -2.44 7.77 10.04
CA VAL A 129 -3.07 6.79 10.96
C VAL A 129 -2.86 5.36 10.49
N ILE A 130 -3.04 4.41 11.41
CA ILE A 130 -3.13 2.99 11.11
C ILE A 130 -4.56 2.54 11.44
N VAL A 131 -5.32 2.17 10.42
CA VAL A 131 -6.65 1.58 10.56
C VAL A 131 -6.55 0.07 10.38
N HIS A 132 -7.51 -0.68 10.93
CA HIS A 132 -7.52 -2.14 10.84
C HIS A 132 -8.70 -2.59 9.98
N THR A 133 -8.41 -3.45 9.01
CA THR A 133 -9.47 -4.11 8.22
C THR A 133 -10.26 -5.08 9.09
N VAL A 134 -11.44 -5.55 8.62
CA VAL A 134 -12.25 -6.59 9.30
C VAL A 134 -11.46 -7.86 9.65
N ARG A 135 -10.37 -8.15 8.91
CA ARG A 135 -9.48 -9.29 9.18
C ARG A 135 -8.37 -8.99 10.19
N GLY A 136 -8.38 -7.81 10.82
CA GLY A 136 -7.33 -7.34 11.73
C GLY A 136 -6.04 -6.93 11.03
N LEU A 137 -5.99 -6.87 9.70
CA LEU A 137 -4.79 -6.45 8.98
C LEU A 137 -4.66 -4.92 9.01
N PRO A 138 -3.48 -4.36 9.33
CA PRO A 138 -3.27 -2.91 9.33
C PRO A 138 -3.23 -2.34 7.89
N CYS A 139 -3.94 -1.23 7.65
CA CYS A 139 -3.76 -0.28 6.54
C CYS A 139 -3.26 1.03 7.13
N GLU A 140 -2.09 1.45 6.68
CA GLU A 140 -1.60 2.81 6.94
C GLU A 140 -2.29 3.74 5.96
N VAL A 141 -2.86 4.82 6.48
CA VAL A 141 -3.54 5.88 5.72
C VAL A 141 -2.86 7.19 6.05
N ARG A 142 -2.57 7.98 5.03
CA ARG A 142 -1.92 9.29 5.17
C ARG A 142 -2.46 10.27 4.14
N VAL A 143 -2.36 11.54 4.44
CA VAL A 143 -2.73 12.61 3.51
C VAL A 143 -1.80 12.60 2.29
N ALA A 144 -2.32 12.94 1.11
CA ALA A 144 -1.51 13.20 -0.08
C ALA A 144 -1.16 14.70 -0.17
N PRO A 145 -0.07 15.10 -0.85
CA PRO A 145 0.33 16.51 -0.96
C PRO A 145 -0.66 17.42 -1.71
N ASP A 146 -1.63 16.85 -2.42
CA ASP A 146 -2.59 17.55 -3.28
C ASP A 146 -3.84 18.06 -2.53
N GLU A 147 -3.86 17.99 -1.19
CA GLU A 147 -4.97 18.33 -0.27
C GLU A 147 -6.27 17.53 -0.43
N ASN A 148 -6.50 16.92 -1.58
CA ASN A 148 -7.79 16.34 -1.98
C ASN A 148 -7.76 14.82 -2.02
N SER A 149 -6.58 14.20 -1.90
CA SER A 149 -6.38 12.76 -1.93
C SER A 149 -5.73 12.22 -0.66
N PHE A 150 -5.77 10.91 -0.53
CA PHE A 150 -5.07 10.18 0.53
C PHE A 150 -4.34 8.96 -0.07
N LEU A 151 -3.32 8.51 0.65
CA LEU A 151 -2.53 7.35 0.31
C LEU A 151 -2.86 6.23 1.32
N CYS A 152 -3.15 5.01 0.87
CA CYS A 152 -3.13 3.81 1.72
C CYS A 152 -2.15 2.78 1.17
N ASN A 153 -1.35 2.18 2.05
CA ASN A 153 -0.38 1.14 1.69
C ASN A 153 -1.02 -0.14 1.12
N LYS A 154 -2.34 -0.33 1.31
CA LYS A 154 -3.11 -1.42 0.71
C LYS A 154 -3.82 -1.03 -0.60
N LEU A 155 -3.78 0.25 -0.99
CA LEU A 155 -4.35 0.78 -2.23
C LEU A 155 -3.24 1.45 -3.06
N PRO A 156 -2.26 0.67 -3.60
CA PRO A 156 -1.14 1.23 -4.36
C PRO A 156 -1.56 1.57 -5.80
N ILE A 157 -2.57 2.44 -5.94
CA ILE A 157 -3.07 2.92 -7.24
C ILE A 157 -2.51 4.32 -7.56
N ASN A 158 -2.36 4.62 -8.84
CA ASN A 158 -1.92 5.93 -9.33
C ASN A 158 -2.85 6.39 -10.47
N PRO A 159 -3.50 7.57 -10.36
CA PRO A 159 -3.51 8.49 -9.21
C PRO A 159 -4.16 7.87 -7.96
N PRO A 160 -3.87 8.41 -6.75
CA PRO A 160 -4.52 7.97 -5.51
C PRO A 160 -6.02 8.30 -5.50
N TYR A 161 -6.74 7.72 -4.53
CA TYR A 161 -8.14 8.07 -4.31
C TYR A 161 -8.27 9.48 -3.72
N ARG A 162 -9.22 10.24 -4.27
CA ARG A 162 -9.69 11.50 -3.69
C ARG A 162 -10.66 11.21 -2.56
N TYR A 163 -10.77 12.12 -1.58
CA TYR A 163 -11.70 11.96 -0.45
C TYR A 163 -13.17 11.82 -0.90
N GLU A 164 -13.53 12.39 -2.05
CA GLU A 164 -14.86 12.30 -2.66
C GLU A 164 -15.35 10.85 -2.86
N VAL A 165 -14.44 9.85 -2.92
CA VAL A 165 -14.84 8.44 -2.99
C VAL A 165 -15.69 8.03 -1.78
N PHE A 166 -15.45 8.62 -0.60
CA PHE A 166 -16.22 8.32 0.61
C PHE A 166 -17.64 8.89 0.54
N ASP A 167 -17.81 10.04 -0.10
CA ASP A 167 -19.14 10.63 -0.33
C ASP A 167 -19.96 9.71 -1.24
N VAL A 168 -19.37 9.20 -2.33
CA VAL A 168 -20.02 8.23 -3.22
C VAL A 168 -20.51 6.98 -2.47
N ILE A 169 -19.71 6.48 -1.52
CA ILE A 169 -20.12 5.33 -0.70
C ILE A 169 -21.27 5.71 0.24
N VAL A 170 -21.20 6.87 0.90
CA VAL A 170 -22.25 7.30 1.83
C VAL A 170 -23.56 7.62 1.09
N ASP A 171 -23.50 8.28 -0.06
CA ASP A 171 -24.68 8.56 -0.90
C ASP A 171 -25.38 7.27 -1.31
N LEU A 172 -24.61 6.23 -1.66
CA LEU A 172 -25.15 4.90 -1.94
C LEU A 172 -25.87 4.34 -0.70
N LEU A 173 -25.23 4.38 0.47
CA LEU A 173 -25.82 3.89 1.71
C LEU A 173 -27.12 4.61 2.04
N ILE A 174 -27.15 5.95 1.94
CA ILE A 174 -28.35 6.76 2.16
C ILE A 174 -29.46 6.36 1.18
N SER A 175 -29.13 6.22 -0.10
CA SER A 175 -30.11 5.82 -1.14
C SER A 175 -30.76 4.45 -0.89
N GLN A 176 -30.09 3.59 -0.11
CA GLN A 176 -30.53 2.24 0.23
C GLN A 176 -31.00 2.10 1.68
N GLY A 177 -31.41 3.21 2.32
CA GLY A 177 -31.93 3.18 3.69
C GLY A 177 -30.87 2.95 4.76
N GLY A 178 -29.65 3.42 4.51
CA GLY A 178 -28.52 3.40 5.43
C GLY A 178 -27.64 2.15 5.35
N ARG A 179 -27.81 1.28 4.35
CA ARG A 179 -27.01 0.05 4.21
C ARG A 179 -26.83 -0.38 2.76
N ALA A 180 -25.70 -0.99 2.43
CA ALA A 180 -25.43 -1.53 1.10
C ALA A 180 -24.50 -2.73 1.14
N ARG A 181 -24.65 -3.65 0.18
CA ARG A 181 -23.74 -4.78 -0.01
C ARG A 181 -22.37 -4.28 -0.46
N LYS A 182 -21.29 -4.87 0.04
CA LYS A 182 -19.91 -4.52 -0.38
C LYS A 182 -19.64 -4.83 -1.85
N GLY A 183 -20.20 -5.94 -2.33
CA GLY A 183 -19.91 -6.50 -3.65
C GLY A 183 -18.53 -7.15 -3.75
N ASN A 184 -18.16 -7.58 -4.95
CA ASN A 184 -16.96 -8.34 -5.28
C ASN A 184 -16.48 -8.03 -6.71
N GLY A 185 -15.73 -6.94 -6.87
CA GLY A 185 -15.17 -6.55 -8.16
C GLY A 185 -14.02 -7.44 -8.65
N ARG A 186 -13.51 -8.36 -7.81
CA ARG A 186 -12.44 -9.30 -8.20
C ARG A 186 -12.95 -10.45 -9.07
N ASN A 187 -14.18 -10.88 -8.82
CA ASN A 187 -14.77 -12.04 -9.49
C ASN A 187 -15.87 -11.65 -10.48
N PHE A 188 -16.39 -10.45 -10.39
CA PHE A 188 -17.53 -9.98 -11.20
C PHE A 188 -17.18 -8.68 -11.92
N LYS A 189 -17.66 -8.57 -13.16
CA LYS A 189 -17.54 -7.37 -13.98
C LYS A 189 -18.58 -6.34 -13.55
N LEU A 190 -18.29 -5.07 -13.82
CA LEU A 190 -19.19 -3.97 -13.50
C LEU A 190 -20.56 -4.19 -14.15
N GLY A 191 -21.64 -4.09 -13.36
CA GLY A 191 -23.02 -4.32 -13.79
C GLY A 191 -23.52 -5.76 -13.60
N GLU A 192 -22.67 -6.69 -13.17
CA GLU A 192 -23.12 -8.02 -12.71
C GLU A 192 -23.67 -7.94 -11.27
N PRO A 193 -24.54 -8.86 -10.81
CA PRO A 193 -25.29 -8.72 -9.53
C PRO A 193 -24.48 -8.53 -8.23
N ASP A 194 -23.19 -8.89 -8.24
CA ASP A 194 -22.27 -8.70 -7.11
C ASP A 194 -21.25 -7.58 -7.36
N CYS A 195 -21.35 -6.85 -8.46
CA CYS A 195 -20.53 -5.71 -8.83
C CYS A 195 -21.36 -4.68 -9.63
N ASP A 196 -22.63 -4.53 -9.27
CA ASP A 196 -23.55 -3.54 -9.85
C ASP A 196 -23.57 -2.26 -9.01
N GLU A 197 -24.24 -1.22 -9.51
CA GLU A 197 -24.35 0.09 -8.85
C GLU A 197 -25.03 0.03 -7.47
N ALA A 198 -25.73 -1.07 -7.14
CA ALA A 198 -26.30 -1.29 -5.82
C ALA A 198 -25.27 -1.84 -4.81
N THR A 199 -24.08 -2.21 -5.26
CA THR A 199 -22.96 -2.59 -4.39
C THR A 199 -21.94 -1.47 -4.22
N VAL A 200 -21.24 -1.44 -3.08
CA VAL A 200 -20.20 -0.43 -2.81
C VAL A 200 -19.12 -0.45 -3.90
N VAL A 201 -18.62 -1.64 -4.28
CA VAL A 201 -17.58 -1.73 -5.33
C VAL A 201 -18.10 -1.27 -6.70
N GLY A 202 -19.35 -1.59 -7.06
CA GLY A 202 -19.90 -1.20 -8.34
C GLY A 202 -20.24 0.29 -8.39
N ALA A 203 -20.76 0.87 -7.30
CA ALA A 203 -20.94 2.31 -7.18
C ALA A 203 -19.61 3.08 -7.30
N ILE A 204 -18.53 2.59 -6.69
CA ILE A 204 -17.19 3.17 -6.89
C ILE A 204 -16.75 3.02 -8.36
N GLY A 205 -16.95 1.85 -8.96
CA GLY A 205 -16.60 1.61 -10.37
C GLY A 205 -17.32 2.55 -11.33
N TYR A 206 -18.62 2.75 -11.12
CA TYR A 206 -19.49 3.51 -12.02
C TYR A 206 -19.51 5.01 -11.70
N ASN A 207 -19.83 5.39 -10.46
CA ASN A 207 -20.02 6.80 -10.06
C ASN A 207 -18.71 7.55 -9.79
N TYR A 208 -17.66 6.86 -9.33
CA TYR A 208 -16.36 7.50 -9.04
C TYR A 208 -15.35 7.29 -10.16
N ALA A 209 -15.16 6.05 -10.62
CA ALA A 209 -14.15 5.72 -11.61
C ALA A 209 -14.64 5.82 -13.07
N HIS A 210 -15.94 6.09 -13.27
CA HIS A 210 -16.58 6.24 -14.58
C HIS A 210 -16.25 5.10 -15.55
N LYS A 211 -16.24 3.86 -15.05
CA LYS A 211 -15.97 2.67 -15.85
C LYS A 211 -17.21 2.22 -16.60
N GLU A 212 -17.00 1.64 -17.78
CA GLU A 212 -18.06 1.08 -18.60
C GLU A 212 -18.56 -0.26 -18.04
N ILE A 213 -19.87 -0.51 -18.15
CA ILE A 213 -20.49 -1.78 -17.79
C ILE A 213 -19.84 -2.94 -18.58
N GLY A 214 -19.62 -4.07 -17.91
CA GLY A 214 -18.96 -5.25 -18.48
C GLY A 214 -17.43 -5.23 -18.38
N THR A 215 -16.83 -4.16 -17.85
CA THR A 215 -15.39 -4.08 -17.59
C THR A 215 -15.03 -4.56 -16.18
N SER A 216 -13.79 -5.01 -16.00
CA SER A 216 -13.27 -5.35 -14.67
C SER A 216 -12.89 -4.07 -13.91
N VAL A 217 -13.23 -4.03 -12.63
CA VAL A 217 -12.93 -2.92 -11.73
C VAL A 217 -12.01 -3.37 -10.60
N PHE A 218 -11.21 -2.44 -10.09
CA PHE A 218 -10.43 -2.69 -8.87
C PHE A 218 -11.37 -2.72 -7.66
N ASP A 219 -11.12 -3.61 -6.70
CA ASP A 219 -11.89 -3.74 -5.46
C ASP A 219 -11.14 -3.10 -4.27
N PRO A 220 -11.45 -1.84 -3.93
CA PRO A 220 -10.83 -1.13 -2.81
C PRO A 220 -11.59 -1.29 -1.49
N VAL A 221 -12.72 -2.00 -1.48
CA VAL A 221 -13.74 -1.90 -0.41
C VAL A 221 -13.16 -2.28 0.95
N PHE A 222 -12.28 -3.26 0.99
CA PHE A 222 -11.67 -3.72 2.24
C PHE A 222 -10.89 -2.62 2.99
N ALA A 223 -10.29 -1.67 2.27
CA ALA A 223 -9.54 -0.55 2.86
C ALA A 223 -10.47 0.65 3.10
N LEU A 224 -11.30 1.02 2.11
CA LEU A 224 -12.22 2.17 2.26
C LEU A 224 -13.24 1.95 3.39
N ALA A 225 -13.74 0.72 3.53
CA ALA A 225 -14.63 0.37 4.64
C ALA A 225 -13.95 0.50 6.02
N ALA A 226 -12.67 0.14 6.13
CA ALA A 226 -11.92 0.28 7.37
C ALA A 226 -11.70 1.77 7.74
N ILE A 227 -11.53 2.63 6.74
CA ILE A 227 -11.39 4.08 6.95
C ILE A 227 -12.72 4.69 7.40
N LEU A 228 -13.84 4.33 6.75
CA LEU A 228 -15.18 4.78 7.14
C LEU A 228 -15.55 4.32 8.56
N GLU A 229 -15.19 3.09 8.93
CA GLU A 229 -15.40 2.56 10.28
C GLU A 229 -14.55 3.26 11.33
N TRP A 230 -13.26 3.49 11.03
CA TRP A 230 -12.39 4.28 11.89
C TRP A 230 -12.91 5.70 12.12
N ALA A 231 -13.52 6.31 11.10
CA ALA A 231 -14.17 7.62 11.19
C ALA A 231 -15.53 7.59 11.90
N GLY A 232 -16.02 6.43 12.35
CA GLY A 232 -17.31 6.29 13.01
C GLY A 232 -18.52 6.50 12.11
N ILE A 233 -18.35 6.45 10.78
CA ILE A 233 -19.40 6.70 9.78
C ILE A 233 -20.22 5.43 9.54
N VAL A 234 -19.56 4.27 9.51
CA VAL A 234 -20.20 2.97 9.22
C VAL A 234 -19.77 1.87 10.21
N ASN A 235 -20.65 0.89 10.40
CA ASN A 235 -20.30 -0.45 10.89
C ASN A 235 -19.86 -1.33 9.71
N ASN A 236 -18.68 -1.93 9.82
CA ASN A 236 -18.04 -2.69 8.75
C ASN A 236 -18.38 -4.19 8.81
N GLU A 237 -19.64 -4.52 8.56
CA GLU A 237 -20.16 -5.88 8.77
C GLU A 237 -19.71 -6.89 7.71
N ARG A 238 -20.02 -8.17 7.90
CA ARG A 238 -19.65 -9.22 6.95
C ARG A 238 -20.51 -9.12 5.69
N GLY A 239 -19.94 -8.60 4.61
CA GLY A 239 -20.58 -8.53 3.29
C GLY A 239 -21.35 -7.24 3.01
N GLU A 240 -21.50 -6.38 4.01
CA GLU A 240 -22.24 -5.11 3.90
C GLU A 240 -21.60 -4.00 4.73
N LEU A 241 -22.02 -2.77 4.46
CA LEU A 241 -21.74 -1.58 5.27
C LEU A 241 -23.08 -1.00 5.74
N VAL A 242 -23.10 -0.51 6.98
CA VAL A 242 -24.29 0.06 7.61
C VAL A 242 -23.92 1.39 8.26
N LEU A 243 -24.65 2.47 7.99
CA LEU A 243 -24.40 3.77 8.64
C LEU A 243 -24.59 3.65 10.16
N THR A 244 -23.70 4.27 10.93
CA THR A 244 -23.86 4.34 12.40
C THR A 244 -25.02 5.26 12.77
N ALA A 245 -25.64 5.00 13.93
CA ALA A 245 -26.71 5.86 14.45
C ALA A 245 -26.22 7.31 14.67
N SER A 246 -25.02 7.48 15.22
CA SER A 246 -24.40 8.79 15.46
C SER A 246 -24.19 9.58 14.17
N TYR A 247 -23.80 8.92 13.08
CA TYR A 247 -23.63 9.59 11.80
C TYR A 247 -24.98 9.97 11.17
N GLN A 248 -25.98 9.09 11.27
CA GLN A 248 -27.35 9.40 10.83
C GLN A 248 -27.96 10.59 11.57
N GLU A 249 -27.73 10.70 12.89
CA GLU A 249 -28.11 11.89 13.67
C GLU A 249 -27.42 13.17 13.18
N THR A 250 -26.15 13.06 12.79
CA THR A 250 -25.39 14.19 12.24
C THR A 250 -26.00 14.66 10.90
N LEU A 251 -26.34 13.73 10.00
CA LEU A 251 -27.00 14.04 8.73
C LEU A 251 -28.34 14.76 8.96
N ASN A 252 -29.18 14.24 9.85
CA ASN A 252 -30.50 14.81 10.15
C ASN A 252 -30.42 16.21 10.81
N SER A 253 -29.37 16.48 11.60
CA SER A 253 -29.18 17.77 12.26
C SER A 253 -28.81 18.89 11.29
N HIS A 254 -28.17 18.54 10.16
CA HIS A 254 -27.80 19.50 9.13
C HIS A 254 -28.96 19.83 8.17
N ASP A 255 -29.84 18.87 7.85
CA ASP A 255 -31.04 19.11 7.03
C ASP A 255 -31.99 20.15 7.66
N VAL A 256 -32.11 20.17 8.99
CA VAL A 256 -32.99 21.14 9.68
C VAL A 256 -32.47 22.58 9.56
N THR A 257 -31.14 22.76 9.51
CA THR A 257 -30.51 24.08 9.40
C THR A 257 -30.46 24.66 7.99
N GLU A 258 -30.54 23.84 6.94
CA GLU A 258 -30.61 24.34 5.54
C GLU A 258 -32.03 24.73 5.13
N VAL A 259 -33.08 24.12 5.71
CA VAL A 259 -34.48 24.46 5.42
C VAL A 259 -34.93 25.77 6.09
N THR A 260 -34.17 26.32 7.04
CA THR A 260 -34.48 27.58 7.75
C THR A 260 -33.76 28.82 7.21
N LYS A 261 -33.10 28.74 6.05
CA LYS A 261 -32.49 29.89 5.37
C LYS A 261 -33.20 30.27 4.08
#